data_AF-A0A0A9D3X9-F1
#
_entry.id   AF-A0A0A9D3X9-F1
#
_cell.length_a   1.000
_cell.length_b   1.000
_cell.length_c   1.000
_cell.angle_alpha   90.00
_cell.angle_beta   90.00
_cell.angle_gamma   90.00
#
_symmetry.space_group_name_H-M   'P 1'
#
loop_
_entity.id
_entity.type
_entity.pdbx_description
1 polymer ?
#
loop_
_entity_poly.entity_id
_entity_poly.type
_entity_poly.pdbx_seq_one_letter_code
_entity_poly.pdbx_strand_id
1 'polypeptide(L)'
;MAALRYELPAQGLLYKRPMIVRGEDMDFSKFGDTVMYDLIYASAVFLHIPDKLVWIGLERLARKLRPQKGRIFVSHNIKFCSRLGGDECTQRLAKLGLEYVGKHTHDSLLFNHYEIWFEFRRPKV
;
A
#
# COMPACT_ATOMS: atom_id res chain seq x y z
N MET A 1 5.45 29.72 -26.51
CA MET A 1 4.78 28.39 -26.48
C MET A 1 4.28 28.15 -25.06
N ALA A 2 2.97 28.23 -24.84
CA ALA A 2 2.34 27.98 -23.54
C ALA A 2 1.59 26.63 -23.59
N ALA A 3 2.36 25.55 -23.58
CA ALA A 3 1.90 24.22 -23.18
C ALA A 3 2.71 23.91 -21.92
N LEU A 4 2.12 23.69 -20.75
CA LEU A 4 0.99 22.82 -20.48
C LEU A 4 0.05 23.47 -19.45
N ARG A 5 -1.19 23.75 -19.85
CA ARG A 5 -2.29 23.88 -18.90
C ARG A 5 -2.56 22.49 -18.34
N TYR A 6 -1.90 22.14 -17.24
CA TYR A 6 -2.25 20.93 -16.53
C TYR A 6 -3.63 21.13 -15.90
N GLU A 7 -4.62 20.39 -16.39
CA GLU A 7 -5.88 20.17 -15.67
C GLU A 7 -5.70 18.95 -14.77
N LEU A 8 -5.70 19.20 -13.46
CA LEU A 8 -5.75 18.16 -12.44
C LEU A 8 -7.23 17.82 -12.14
N PRO A 9 -7.52 16.55 -11.83
CA PRO A 9 -8.69 15.84 -12.33
C PRO A 9 -10.04 16.29 -11.75
N ALA A 10 -11.09 16.24 -12.59
CA ALA A 10 -12.50 16.42 -12.20
C ALA A 10 -13.02 15.33 -11.22
N GLN A 11 -12.23 14.28 -10.99
CA GLN A 11 -12.45 13.27 -9.95
C GLN A 11 -11.21 13.05 -9.07
N GLY A 12 -10.44 14.11 -8.82
CA GLY A 12 -9.58 14.17 -7.65
C GLY A 12 -10.43 14.38 -6.40
N LEU A 13 -10.46 13.39 -5.50
CA LEU A 13 -11.18 13.42 -4.22
C LEU A 13 -12.71 13.61 -4.35
N LEU A 14 -13.43 12.58 -4.83
CA LEU A 14 -14.91 12.52 -4.76
C LEU A 14 -15.45 12.84 -3.34
N TYR A 15 -14.64 12.61 -2.30
CA TYR A 15 -14.81 13.18 -0.98
C TYR A 15 -13.82 14.34 -0.79
N LYS A 16 -14.32 15.57 -0.62
CA LYS A 16 -13.53 16.76 -0.21
C LYS A 16 -12.63 16.53 1.02
N ARG A 17 -12.84 15.44 1.76
CA ARG A 17 -12.00 14.99 2.87
C ARG A 17 -11.57 13.54 2.63
N PRO A 18 -10.27 13.20 2.73
CA PRO A 18 -9.87 11.80 2.74
C PRO A 18 -10.59 11.08 3.89
N MET A 19 -11.03 9.84 3.63
CA MET A 19 -11.62 9.03 4.68
C MET A 19 -10.51 8.65 5.67
N ILE A 20 -10.63 9.14 6.90
CA ILE A 20 -9.69 8.85 7.97
C ILE A 20 -10.18 7.60 8.72
N VAL A 21 -9.40 6.54 8.65
CA VAL A 21 -9.59 5.33 9.45
C VAL A 21 -8.46 5.27 10.47
N ARG A 22 -8.78 5.06 11.75
CA ARG A 22 -7.77 4.89 12.79
C ARG A 22 -7.12 3.52 12.60
N GLY A 23 -5.79 3.47 12.59
CA GLY A 23 -5.03 2.24 12.34
C GLY A 23 -4.86 1.31 13.55
N GLU A 24 -5.57 1.56 14.67
CA GLU A 24 -5.38 0.84 15.93
C GLU A 24 -5.59 -0.68 15.76
N ASP A 25 -6.59 -1.08 14.98
CA ASP A 25 -6.97 -2.47 14.72
C ASP A 25 -6.84 -2.87 13.23
N MET A 26 -6.37 -1.94 12.39
CA MET A 26 -6.32 -2.08 10.94
C MET A 26 -7.67 -2.49 10.32
N ASP A 27 -8.80 -2.08 10.92
CA ASP A 27 -10.12 -2.40 10.40
C ASP A 27 -10.45 -1.55 9.16
N PHE A 28 -10.48 -2.21 8.02
CA PHE A 28 -10.77 -1.62 6.72
C PHE A 28 -12.22 -1.89 6.24
N SER A 29 -13.11 -2.35 7.13
CA SER A 29 -14.53 -2.53 6.86
C SER A 29 -15.19 -1.25 6.31
N LYS A 30 -14.74 -0.07 6.78
CA LYS A 30 -15.23 1.24 6.33
C LYS A 30 -14.99 1.55 4.85
N PHE A 31 -14.07 0.84 4.20
CA PHE A 31 -13.84 0.99 2.75
C PHE A 31 -14.90 0.26 1.91
N GLY A 32 -15.78 -0.53 2.53
CA GLY A 32 -16.82 -1.31 1.85
C GLY A 32 -16.28 -2.60 1.24
N ASP A 33 -17.06 -3.68 1.28
CA ASP A 33 -16.58 -5.02 0.93
C ASP A 33 -16.39 -5.27 -0.57
N THR A 34 -17.07 -4.50 -1.41
CA THR A 34 -17.03 -4.63 -2.87
C THR A 34 -15.97 -3.75 -3.54
N VAL A 35 -15.37 -2.81 -2.80
CA VAL A 35 -14.40 -1.86 -3.35
C VAL A 35 -13.05 -2.55 -3.51
N MET A 36 -12.51 -2.44 -4.72
CA MET A 36 -11.21 -3.00 -5.10
C MET A 36 -10.35 -1.91 -5.74
N TYR A 37 -9.07 -1.86 -5.36
CA TYR A 37 -8.12 -0.85 -5.78
C TYR A 37 -7.10 -1.42 -6.77
N ASP A 38 -6.84 -0.66 -7.83
CA ASP A 38 -5.70 -0.92 -8.71
C ASP A 38 -4.37 -0.55 -8.04
N LEU A 39 -4.40 0.41 -7.11
CA LEU A 39 -3.22 0.99 -6.49
C LEU A 39 -3.51 1.40 -5.04
N ILE A 40 -2.64 1.01 -4.13
CA ILE A 40 -2.65 1.43 -2.72
C ILE A 40 -1.27 2.00 -2.38
N TYR A 41 -1.23 3.21 -1.83
CA TYR A 41 -0.03 3.76 -1.21
C TYR A 41 -0.19 3.75 0.31
N ALA A 42 0.70 3.05 1.00
CA ALA A 42 0.76 2.96 2.45
C ALA A 42 1.99 3.72 2.96
N SER A 43 1.89 5.05 3.02
CA SER A 43 2.97 5.91 3.49
C SER A 43 3.08 5.87 5.02
N ALA A 44 4.22 5.40 5.54
CA ALA A 44 4.52 5.28 6.97
C ALA A 44 3.53 4.46 7.82
N VAL A 45 2.57 3.78 7.20
CA VAL A 45 1.44 3.13 7.89
C VAL A 45 1.91 2.07 8.89
N PHE A 46 2.92 1.27 8.53
CA PHE A 46 3.37 0.13 9.34
C PHE A 46 4.53 0.46 10.29
N LEU A 47 4.98 1.71 10.36
CA LEU A 47 6.22 2.07 11.07
C LEU A 47 6.12 1.88 12.59
N HIS A 48 4.94 2.15 13.16
CA HIS A 48 4.68 2.12 14.60
C HIS A 48 3.63 1.07 14.99
N ILE A 49 3.38 0.11 14.11
CA ILE A 49 2.41 -0.97 14.34
C ILE A 49 3.16 -2.21 14.82
N PRO A 50 2.64 -2.96 15.82
CA PRO A 50 3.21 -4.24 16.23
C PRO A 50 3.27 -5.23 15.06
N ASP A 51 4.36 -6.01 14.96
CA ASP A 51 4.61 -6.92 13.82
C ASP A 51 3.41 -7.84 13.50
N LYS A 52 2.69 -8.33 14.52
CA LYS A 52 1.51 -9.19 14.32
C LYS A 52 0.35 -8.46 13.63
N LEU A 53 0.13 -7.18 13.96
CA LEU A 53 -0.91 -6.35 13.35
C LEU A 53 -0.52 -5.88 11.95
N VAL A 54 0.78 -5.76 11.65
CA VAL A 54 1.26 -5.45 10.29
C VAL A 54 0.81 -6.52 9.30
N TRP A 55 1.00 -7.80 9.63
CA TRP A 55 0.58 -8.91 8.76
C TRP A 55 -0.94 -8.97 8.55
N ILE A 56 -1.72 -8.72 9.60
CA ILE A 56 -3.19 -8.63 9.52
C ILE A 56 -3.60 -7.46 8.62
N GLY A 57 -2.96 -6.31 8.76
CA GLY A 57 -3.19 -5.14 7.92
C GLY A 57 -2.86 -5.42 6.45
N LEU A 58 -1.70 -6.03 6.17
CA LEU A 58 -1.30 -6.43 4.82
C LEU A 58 -2.31 -7.41 4.21
N GLU A 59 -2.76 -8.42 4.95
CA GLU A 59 -3.76 -9.37 4.49
C GLU A 59 -5.06 -8.68 4.09
N ARG A 60 -5.56 -7.78 4.94
CA ARG A 60 -6.79 -7.04 4.67
C ARG A 60 -6.64 -6.11 3.45
N LEU A 61 -5.49 -5.45 3.29
CA LEU A 61 -5.20 -4.62 2.12
C LEU A 61 -5.05 -5.45 0.85
N ALA A 62 -4.40 -6.62 0.92
CA ALA A 62 -4.25 -7.53 -0.22
C ALA A 62 -5.60 -7.99 -0.76
N ARG A 63 -6.58 -8.26 0.12
CA ARG A 63 -7.95 -8.60 -0.28
C ARG A 63 -8.67 -7.48 -1.01
N LYS A 64 -8.28 -6.21 -0.77
CA LYS A 64 -8.82 -5.03 -1.45
C LYS A 64 -8.08 -4.68 -2.75
N LEU A 65 -7.00 -5.37 -3.11
CA LEU A 65 -6.32 -5.16 -4.39
C LEU A 65 -7.05 -5.90 -5.51
N ARG A 66 -7.22 -5.26 -6.68
CA ARG A 66 -7.73 -5.97 -7.87
C ARG A 66 -6.82 -7.17 -8.18
N PRO A 67 -7.36 -8.37 -8.43
CA PRO A 67 -6.57 -9.51 -8.89
C PRO A 67 -5.76 -9.15 -10.13
N GLN A 68 -4.54 -9.70 -10.25
CA GLN A 68 -3.64 -9.59 -11.42
C GLN A 68 -3.06 -8.19 -11.74
N LYS A 69 -3.73 -7.12 -11.31
CA LYS A 69 -3.38 -5.73 -11.64
C LYS A 69 -3.03 -4.89 -10.42
N GLY A 70 -3.60 -5.22 -9.27
CA GLY A 70 -3.46 -4.47 -8.04
C GLY A 70 -2.02 -4.42 -7.53
N ARG A 71 -1.56 -3.21 -7.20
CA ARG A 71 -0.25 -2.96 -6.59
C ARG A 71 -0.41 -2.23 -5.27
N ILE A 72 0.45 -2.56 -4.31
CA ILE A 72 0.61 -1.81 -3.07
C ILE A 72 2.06 -1.34 -2.95
N PHE A 73 2.22 -0.06 -2.68
CA PHE A 73 3.49 0.56 -2.39
C PHE A 73 3.53 0.91 -0.91
N VAL A 74 4.49 0.35 -0.19
CA VAL A 74 4.69 0.62 1.24
C VAL A 74 5.93 1.46 1.38
N SER A 75 5.84 2.63 2.01
CA SER A 75 7.05 3.41 2.31
C SER A 75 7.53 3.20 3.73
N HIS A 76 8.76 3.67 3.95
CA HIS A 76 9.52 3.42 5.16
C HIS A 76 9.79 1.92 5.38
N ASN A 77 10.73 1.63 6.28
CA ASN A 77 11.37 0.32 6.39
C ASN A 77 10.36 -0.83 6.59
N ILE A 78 10.38 -1.82 5.68
CA ILE A 78 9.63 -3.08 5.77
C ILE A 78 10.21 -4.03 6.83
N LYS A 79 10.46 -3.54 8.06
CA LYS A 79 11.07 -4.32 9.16
C LYS A 79 10.34 -5.64 9.40
N PHE A 80 9.03 -5.66 9.20
CA PHE A 80 8.20 -6.86 9.30
C PHE A 80 8.63 -7.99 8.37
N CYS A 81 9.27 -7.67 7.24
CA CYS A 81 9.78 -8.62 6.25
C CYS A 81 11.29 -8.80 6.36
N SER A 82 12.07 -7.72 6.51
CA SER A 82 13.53 -7.80 6.56
C SER A 82 14.09 -8.47 7.83
N ARG A 83 13.29 -8.56 8.90
CA ARG A 83 13.64 -9.32 10.11
C ARG A 83 13.37 -10.82 10.00
N LEU A 84 12.52 -11.24 9.07
CA LEU A 84 12.24 -12.64 8.84
C LEU A 84 13.36 -13.18 7.94
N GLY A 85 14.30 -13.92 8.55
CA GLY A 85 15.45 -14.45 7.83
C GLY A 85 15.06 -15.43 6.72
N GLY A 86 15.98 -15.62 5.76
CA GLY A 86 15.78 -16.53 4.63
C GLY A 86 14.57 -16.15 3.77
N ASP A 87 13.81 -17.17 3.32
CA ASP A 87 12.66 -17.00 2.43
C ASP A 87 11.32 -16.82 3.16
N GLU A 88 11.33 -16.66 4.49
CA GLU A 88 10.10 -16.64 5.29
C GLU A 88 9.18 -15.46 4.91
N CYS A 89 9.76 -14.27 4.68
CA CYS A 89 9.01 -13.11 4.19
C CYS A 89 8.29 -13.43 2.87
N THR A 90 9.01 -14.01 1.90
CA THR A 90 8.46 -14.39 0.59
C THR A 90 7.32 -15.40 0.74
N GLN A 91 7.48 -16.41 1.58
CA GLN A 91 6.43 -17.41 1.83
C GLN A 91 5.20 -16.81 2.51
N ARG A 92 5.38 -15.91 3.48
CA ARG A 92 4.26 -15.21 4.12
C ARG A 92 3.52 -14.32 3.12
N LEU A 93 4.24 -13.55 2.30
CA LEU A 93 3.64 -12.73 1.24
C LEU A 93 2.85 -13.61 0.25
N ALA A 94 3.39 -14.75 -0.17
CA ALA A 94 2.71 -15.67 -1.07
C ALA A 94 1.39 -16.20 -0.48
N LYS A 95 1.35 -16.52 0.82
CA LYS A 95 0.09 -16.91 1.52
C LYS A 95 -0.95 -15.79 1.53
N LEU A 96 -0.53 -14.53 1.47
CA LEU A 96 -1.42 -13.38 1.35
C LEU A 96 -1.81 -13.05 -0.10
N GLY A 97 -1.32 -13.81 -1.08
CA GLY A 97 -1.50 -13.50 -2.49
C GLY A 97 -0.74 -12.24 -2.92
N LEU A 98 0.41 -11.99 -2.32
CA LEU A 98 1.31 -10.89 -2.65
C LEU A 98 2.69 -11.41 -3.05
N GLU A 99 3.33 -10.66 -3.94
CA GLU A 99 4.70 -10.89 -4.37
C GLU A 99 5.47 -9.57 -4.24
N TYR A 100 6.64 -9.61 -3.63
CA TYR A 100 7.54 -8.46 -3.58
C TYR A 100 8.20 -8.26 -4.95
N VAL A 101 8.09 -7.05 -5.50
CA VAL A 101 8.63 -6.71 -6.83
C VAL A 101 9.98 -6.02 -6.72
N GLY A 102 10.11 -5.05 -5.82
CA GLY A 102 11.33 -4.26 -5.71
C GLY A 102 11.16 -2.96 -4.93
N LYS A 103 12.24 -2.17 -4.91
CA LYS A 103 12.29 -0.84 -4.29
C LYS A 103 12.33 0.24 -5.36
N HIS A 104 11.60 1.33 -5.13
CA HIS A 104 11.50 2.48 -6.00
C HIS A 104 11.74 3.75 -5.18
N THR A 105 12.51 4.69 -5.71
CA THR A 105 12.67 6.01 -5.09
C THR A 105 11.80 7.01 -5.85
N HIS A 106 10.83 7.60 -5.17
CA HIS A 106 9.87 8.56 -5.73
C HIS A 106 9.33 9.48 -4.62
N ASP A 107 8.59 10.54 -4.99
CA ASP A 107 8.05 11.57 -4.12
C ASP A 107 7.34 10.98 -2.90
N SER A 108 7.54 11.64 -1.76
CA SER A 108 6.80 11.32 -0.58
C SER A 108 5.39 11.89 -0.63
N LEU A 109 4.42 11.12 -0.14
CA LEU A 109 3.04 11.60 0.00
C LEU A 109 2.85 12.54 1.19
N LEU A 110 3.79 12.57 2.13
CA LEU A 110 3.66 13.29 3.40
C LEU A 110 4.59 14.49 3.52
N PHE A 111 5.72 14.46 2.82
CA PHE A 111 6.81 15.41 3.02
C PHE A 111 7.39 15.86 1.68
N ASN A 112 8.03 17.03 1.66
CA ASN A 112 8.70 17.54 0.47
C ASN A 112 10.11 16.91 0.29
N HIS A 113 10.18 15.60 0.09
CA HIS A 113 11.39 14.85 -0.26
C HIS A 113 11.05 13.52 -0.95
N TYR A 114 12.07 12.84 -1.49
CA TYR A 114 11.92 11.49 -2.02
C TYR A 114 11.93 10.44 -0.92
N GLU A 115 11.03 9.46 -0.99
CA GLU A 115 11.00 8.29 -0.13
C GLU A 115 11.23 6.99 -0.91
N ILE A 116 11.70 5.96 -0.21
CA ILE A 116 11.81 4.60 -0.76
C ILE A 116 10.47 3.90 -0.58
N TRP A 117 9.94 3.42 -1.68
CA TRP A 117 8.71 2.63 -1.78
C TRP A 117 9.03 1.17 -2.12
N PHE A 118 8.50 0.25 -1.33
CA PHE A 118 8.56 -1.18 -1.56
C PHE A 118 7.29 -1.60 -2.29
N GLU A 119 7.43 -2.05 -3.54
CA GLU A 119 6.33 -2.51 -4.35
C GLU A 119 6.00 -3.97 -4.06
N PHE A 120 4.73 -4.24 -3.82
CA PHE A 120 4.16 -5.58 -3.84
C PHE A 120 3.03 -5.63 -4.86
N ARG A 121 2.96 -6.73 -5.61
CA ARG A 121 1.89 -6.96 -6.58
C ARG A 121 1.05 -8.16 -6.20
N ARG A 122 -0.21 -8.15 -6.62
CA ARG A 122 -1.06 -9.33 -6.62
C ARG A 122 -0.80 -10.13 -7.90
N PRO A 123 -0.15 -11.31 -7.83
CA PRO A 123 0.22 -12.06 -9.02
C PRO A 123 -1.01 -12.52 -9.81
N LYS A 124 -0.79 -12.84 -11.08
CA LYS A 124 -1.75 -13.64 -11.85
C LYS A 124 -1.72 -15.05 -11.29
N VAL A 125 -2.85 -15.48 -10.72
CA VAL A 125 -3.10 -16.91 -10.44
C VAL A 125 -3.09 -17.67 -11.76
#